data_AF-A0A0A9Y9F9-F1
#
_entry.id   AF-A0A0A9Y9F9-F1
#
_cell.length_a   1.000
_cell.length_b   1.000
_cell.length_c   1.000
_cell.angle_alpha   90.00
_cell.angle_beta   90.00
_cell.angle_gamma   90.00
#
_symmetry.space_group_name_H-M   'P 1'
#
loop_
_entity.id
_entity.type
_entity.pdbx_description
1 polymer ?
#
loop_
_entity_poly.entity_id
_entity_poly.type
_entity_poly.pdbx_seq_one_letter_code
_entity_poly.pdbx_strand_id
1 'polypeptide(L)'
;GELFSNQIIWFVDDTNVYRVTIHKTFEGNLTTKPINRAIFIFNPRTGQLFLKIIHTSVWAGQKRLGQLAKWKTAEEVAALIRSLPVEEQPKQIIVTRKGMLDPLEVHLLDFPNIVIKGSELQLPFQACLKVEKFGDLILKATEPQMVLFNLYDDWLKTISSYTAFSRLILILRALHVNTERTKVMLKPDKTTITEPHHIWPTLTDDEWIKVEVQLKDLILADYGKKNNVNVASLTQSEIRDIILGMEISAPSAQRQQIAEIEKQTKEQSQLTATTTRTVNKHGDEIITATTSNYETQTFSSKTEWRVRAISATNLHLRTNYIYVSSDDIKETGYTYILPKNVLKKFVTISDLRAQIAGYLYGVSPSDNPQVKEIRCIVMPPQWGTHQTVHLPSMLPGHQFLRDMEPLGWIHTQPNELPQLSPQDITTHAKVMADNPGWDGEKTVVITCSFTPGSCSLTAYKLTPSGFEWGRQNTDKGNNPKGYLPSHYEKVQMLLSDRFLGFFMVPSQGSWNYNFMGVRHDPNMKYELTLGNPKEFYHEVHRPAHFLNFSSIEEGGQNLGADREDFFA
;
A
#
# COMPACT_ATOMS: atom_id res chain seq x y z
N GLY A 1 2.57 -12.92 -32.11
CA GLY A 1 3.21 -12.82 -33.42
C GLY A 1 2.67 -11.63 -34.18
N GLU A 2 1.40 -11.70 -34.60
CA GLU A 2 0.77 -10.70 -35.49
C GLU A 2 0.77 -9.25 -34.99
N LEU A 3 0.76 -9.05 -33.66
CA LEU A 3 0.80 -7.73 -33.01
C LEU A 3 2.03 -6.90 -33.36
N PHE A 4 3.12 -7.53 -33.80
CA PHE A 4 4.41 -6.89 -34.06
C PHE A 4 4.76 -6.85 -35.56
N SER A 5 3.74 -6.91 -36.41
CA SER A 5 3.89 -6.72 -37.86
C SER A 5 4.10 -5.25 -38.23
N ASN A 6 4.34 -4.98 -39.52
CA ASN A 6 4.43 -3.61 -40.03
C ASN A 6 3.09 -2.86 -40.01
N GLN A 7 1.98 -3.53 -39.72
CA GLN A 7 0.68 -2.87 -39.55
C GLN A 7 0.63 -2.06 -38.26
N ILE A 8 -0.04 -0.91 -38.29
CA ILE A 8 -0.33 -0.13 -37.10
C ILE A 8 -1.54 -0.76 -36.41
N ILE A 9 -1.33 -1.23 -35.19
CA ILE A 9 -2.34 -1.91 -34.39
C ILE A 9 -2.51 -1.14 -33.08
N TRP A 10 -3.75 -0.88 -32.68
CA TRP A 10 -4.04 -0.26 -31.39
C TRP A 10 -4.82 -1.20 -30.48
N PHE A 11 -4.44 -1.24 -29.21
CA PHE A 11 -5.29 -1.72 -28.14
C PHE A 11 -6.15 -0.58 -27.60
N VAL A 12 -7.43 -0.84 -27.38
CA VAL A 12 -8.35 0.08 -26.71
C VAL A 12 -8.87 -0.59 -25.45
N ASP A 13 -8.60 0.02 -24.29
CA ASP A 13 -9.13 -0.41 -22.99
C ASP A 13 -10.02 0.68 -22.39
N ASP A 14 -11.28 0.34 -22.17
CA ASP A 14 -12.31 1.23 -21.60
C ASP A 14 -12.59 0.94 -20.11
N THR A 15 -11.77 0.09 -19.48
CA THR A 15 -11.96 -0.39 -18.11
C THR A 15 -11.97 0.74 -17.08
N ASN A 16 -11.20 1.79 -17.32
CA ASN A 16 -11.04 2.91 -16.42
C ASN A 16 -11.66 4.21 -16.95
N VAL A 17 -12.66 4.14 -17.83
CA VAL A 17 -13.31 5.34 -18.39
C VAL A 17 -14.38 5.90 -17.46
N TYR A 18 -15.18 5.03 -16.84
CA TYR A 18 -16.18 5.43 -15.85
C TYR A 18 -15.96 4.69 -14.53
N ARG A 19 -15.58 5.45 -13.50
CA ARG A 19 -15.45 4.98 -12.12
C ARG A 19 -16.15 5.97 -11.20
N VAL A 20 -16.55 5.47 -10.04
CA VAL A 20 -17.22 6.25 -9.00
C VAL A 20 -16.54 6.04 -7.66
N THR A 21 -16.61 7.07 -6.82
CA THR A 21 -16.39 6.94 -5.38
C THR A 21 -17.74 6.75 -4.69
N ILE A 22 -17.82 5.80 -3.78
CA ILE A 22 -19.03 5.52 -2.99
C ILE A 22 -18.94 6.34 -1.70
N HIS A 23 -19.97 7.12 -1.41
CA HIS A 23 -20.10 7.91 -0.19
C HIS A 23 -21.39 7.51 0.50
N LYS A 24 -21.32 7.23 1.80
CA LYS A 24 -22.51 7.01 2.62
C LYS A 24 -23.07 8.37 3.03
N THR A 25 -24.33 8.61 2.71
CA THR A 25 -25.07 9.79 3.13
C THR A 25 -25.38 9.71 4.62
N PHE A 26 -25.76 10.85 5.21
CA PHE A 26 -26.16 10.95 6.61
C PHE A 26 -27.33 10.01 6.96
N GLU A 27 -28.25 9.80 6.01
CA GLU A 27 -29.41 8.90 6.11
C GLU A 27 -29.04 7.42 5.96
N GLY A 28 -27.76 7.09 5.76
CA GLY A 28 -27.28 5.73 5.57
C GLY A 28 -27.31 5.23 4.12
N ASN A 29 -27.91 5.98 3.18
CA ASN A 29 -27.96 5.63 1.77
C ASN A 29 -26.57 5.72 1.11
N LEU A 30 -26.22 4.75 0.27
CA LEU A 30 -25.00 4.79 -0.54
C LEU A 30 -25.23 5.65 -1.78
N THR A 31 -24.44 6.70 -1.94
CA THR A 31 -24.43 7.56 -3.13
C THR A 31 -23.11 7.41 -3.87
N THR A 32 -23.14 7.59 -5.19
CA THR A 32 -21.94 7.47 -6.02
C THR A 32 -21.61 8.82 -6.66
N LYS A 33 -20.33 9.20 -6.62
CA LYS A 33 -19.81 10.39 -7.31
C LYS A 33 -18.80 9.98 -8.37
N PRO A 34 -18.99 10.38 -9.65
CA PRO A 34 -18.01 10.10 -10.69
C PRO A 34 -16.70 10.83 -10.41
N ILE A 35 -15.61 10.27 -10.91
CA ILE A 35 -14.24 10.81 -10.79
C ILE A 35 -13.56 10.85 -12.15
N ASN A 36 -12.58 11.74 -12.30
CA ASN A 36 -11.79 11.83 -13.53
C ASN A 36 -11.11 10.51 -13.84
N ARG A 37 -11.10 10.17 -15.11
CA ARG A 37 -10.72 8.85 -15.60
C ARG A 37 -10.20 8.95 -17.02
N ALA A 38 -9.80 7.83 -17.63
CA ALA A 38 -9.15 7.89 -18.93
C ALA A 38 -9.45 6.69 -19.82
N ILE A 39 -9.47 6.94 -21.12
CA ILE A 39 -9.40 5.93 -22.18
C ILE A 39 -7.93 5.63 -22.43
N PHE A 40 -7.61 4.35 -22.56
CA PHE A 40 -6.27 3.87 -22.83
C PHE A 40 -6.19 3.33 -24.26
N ILE A 41 -5.46 4.02 -25.14
CA ILE A 41 -5.25 3.63 -26.54
C ILE A 41 -3.75 3.41 -26.77
N PHE A 42 -3.34 2.19 -27.07
CA PHE A 42 -1.93 1.80 -27.01
C PHE A 42 -1.46 1.08 -28.27
N ASN A 43 -0.34 1.53 -28.83
CA ASN A 43 0.35 0.85 -29.92
C ASN A 43 1.42 -0.10 -29.35
N PRO A 44 1.24 -1.43 -29.42
CA PRO A 44 2.14 -2.40 -28.81
C PRO A 44 3.49 -2.49 -29.53
N ARG A 45 3.60 -2.00 -30.77
CA ARG A 45 4.87 -2.02 -31.51
C ARG A 45 5.77 -0.87 -31.09
N THR A 46 5.24 0.34 -31.03
CA THR A 46 6.02 1.55 -30.77
C THR A 46 6.07 1.93 -29.29
N GLY A 47 5.17 1.40 -28.47
CA GLY A 47 5.02 1.81 -27.06
C GLY A 47 4.15 3.06 -26.88
N GLN A 48 3.70 3.68 -27.98
CA GLN A 48 2.93 4.92 -27.93
C GLN A 48 1.57 4.71 -27.26
N LEU A 49 1.28 5.54 -26.26
CA LEU A 49 0.03 5.59 -25.52
C LEU A 49 -0.65 6.94 -25.75
N PHE A 50 -1.85 6.90 -26.31
CA PHE A 50 -2.78 8.03 -26.32
C PHE A 50 -3.71 7.87 -25.11
N LEU A 51 -3.47 8.67 -24.08
CA LEU A 51 -4.25 8.67 -22.85
C LEU A 51 -5.26 9.83 -22.89
N LYS A 52 -6.52 9.53 -23.24
CA LYS A 52 -7.59 10.54 -23.26
C LYS A 52 -8.20 10.64 -21.88
N ILE A 53 -8.00 11.77 -21.20
CA ILE A 53 -8.64 12.07 -19.92
C ILE A 53 -10.09 12.47 -20.16
N ILE A 54 -11.00 11.77 -19.47
CA ILE A 54 -12.43 12.04 -19.41
C ILE A 54 -12.72 12.71 -18.07
N HIS A 55 -13.01 14.01 -18.13
CA HIS A 55 -13.34 14.81 -16.98
C HIS A 55 -14.77 14.52 -16.47
N THR A 56 -15.00 14.72 -15.18
CA THR A 56 -16.31 14.47 -14.55
C THR A 56 -17.48 15.25 -15.18
N SER A 57 -17.21 16.39 -15.82
CA SER A 57 -18.22 17.20 -16.51
C SER A 57 -18.93 16.44 -17.64
N VAL A 58 -18.29 15.45 -18.26
CA VAL A 58 -18.89 14.62 -19.32
C VAL A 58 -20.10 13.82 -18.81
N TRP A 59 -20.15 13.55 -17.51
CA TRP A 59 -21.21 12.76 -16.88
C TRP A 59 -22.35 13.62 -16.33
N ALA A 60 -22.22 14.94 -16.34
CA ALA A 60 -23.19 15.85 -15.75
C ALA A 60 -24.54 15.79 -16.49
N GLY A 61 -25.62 15.57 -15.75
CA GLY A 61 -26.99 15.50 -16.30
C GLY A 61 -27.30 14.24 -17.11
N GLN A 62 -26.37 13.29 -17.20
CA GLN A 62 -26.52 12.09 -18.02
C GLN A 62 -27.06 10.89 -17.22
N LYS A 63 -27.77 9.99 -17.90
CA LYS A 63 -28.28 8.73 -17.34
C LYS A 63 -27.61 7.54 -18.03
N ARG A 64 -27.66 6.35 -17.39
CA ARG A 64 -27.08 5.09 -17.92
C ARG A 64 -25.59 5.22 -18.25
N LEU A 65 -24.84 5.81 -17.32
CA LEU A 65 -23.43 6.17 -17.47
C LEU A 65 -22.52 5.00 -17.88
N GLY A 66 -22.84 3.76 -17.47
CA GLY A 66 -22.10 2.57 -17.89
C GLY A 66 -22.18 2.26 -19.38
N GLN A 67 -23.34 2.53 -20.02
CA GLN A 67 -23.45 2.44 -21.48
C GLN A 67 -22.81 3.65 -22.14
N LEU A 68 -23.10 4.85 -21.64
CA LEU A 68 -22.55 6.10 -22.17
C LEU A 68 -21.02 6.08 -22.22
N ALA A 69 -20.35 5.49 -21.22
CA ALA A 69 -18.89 5.36 -21.18
C ALA A 69 -18.32 4.64 -22.41
N LYS A 70 -18.99 3.59 -22.90
CA LYS A 70 -18.56 2.83 -24.07
C LYS A 70 -18.71 3.64 -25.36
N TRP A 71 -19.87 4.29 -25.52
CA TRP A 71 -20.15 5.16 -26.66
C TRP A 71 -19.21 6.36 -26.70
N LYS A 72 -18.97 7.01 -25.55
CA LYS A 72 -18.00 8.09 -25.44
C LYS A 72 -16.58 7.63 -25.72
N THR A 73 -16.23 6.40 -25.34
CA THR A 73 -14.93 5.82 -25.70
C THR A 73 -14.80 5.67 -27.22
N ALA A 74 -15.82 5.11 -27.88
CA ALA A 74 -15.80 4.93 -29.33
C ALA A 74 -15.77 6.26 -30.09
N GLU A 75 -16.52 7.26 -29.63
CA GLU A 75 -16.50 8.63 -30.17
C GLU A 75 -15.09 9.25 -30.11
N GLU A 76 -14.43 9.18 -28.96
CA GLU A 76 -13.08 9.74 -28.76
C GLU A 76 -12.01 8.97 -29.54
N VAL A 77 -12.13 7.64 -29.66
CA VAL A 77 -11.26 6.82 -30.51
C VAL A 77 -11.43 7.22 -31.98
N ALA A 78 -12.65 7.36 -32.47
CA ALA A 78 -12.92 7.79 -33.84
C ALA A 78 -12.42 9.22 -34.11
N ALA A 79 -12.58 10.13 -33.14
CA ALA A 79 -12.05 11.49 -33.23
C ALA A 79 -10.52 11.51 -33.31
N LEU A 80 -9.84 10.66 -32.53
CA LEU A 80 -8.38 10.51 -32.60
C LEU A 80 -7.95 10.00 -33.99
N ILE A 81 -8.60 8.98 -34.54
CA ILE A 81 -8.28 8.45 -35.88
C ILE A 81 -8.45 9.53 -36.95
N ARG A 82 -9.54 10.31 -36.89
CA ARG A 82 -9.78 11.45 -37.81
C ARG A 82 -8.70 12.53 -37.71
N SER A 83 -8.07 12.69 -36.55
CA SER A 83 -7.01 13.68 -36.35
C SER A 83 -5.64 13.27 -36.90
N LEU A 84 -5.44 11.98 -37.19
CA LEU A 84 -4.18 11.46 -37.69
C LEU A 84 -4.13 11.42 -39.23
N PRO A 85 -2.95 11.65 -39.84
CA PRO A 85 -2.70 11.36 -41.25
C PRO A 85 -3.00 9.89 -41.59
N VAL A 86 -3.41 9.63 -42.84
CA VAL A 86 -3.84 8.28 -43.28
C VAL A 86 -2.74 7.23 -43.12
N GLU A 87 -1.48 7.64 -43.17
CA GLU A 87 -0.28 6.82 -42.98
C GLU A 87 -0.12 6.35 -41.53
N GLU A 88 -0.61 7.13 -40.56
CA GLU A 88 -0.52 6.84 -39.13
C GLU A 88 -1.78 6.19 -38.56
N GLN A 89 -2.86 6.12 -39.36
CA GLN A 89 -4.10 5.48 -38.94
C GLN A 89 -3.93 3.97 -38.73
N PRO A 90 -4.54 3.40 -37.67
CA PRO A 90 -4.44 1.97 -37.40
C PRO A 90 -5.12 1.17 -38.51
N LYS A 91 -4.53 0.03 -38.87
CA LYS A 91 -5.19 -0.97 -39.73
C LYS A 91 -6.03 -1.96 -38.92
N GLN A 92 -5.73 -2.09 -37.63
CA GLN A 92 -6.47 -2.96 -36.73
C GLN A 92 -6.61 -2.33 -35.35
N ILE A 93 -7.82 -2.41 -34.78
CA ILE A 93 -8.13 -2.03 -33.41
C ILE A 93 -8.53 -3.28 -32.65
N ILE A 94 -7.88 -3.53 -31.51
CA ILE A 94 -8.14 -4.65 -30.63
C ILE A 94 -8.74 -4.10 -29.34
N VAL A 95 -9.99 -4.49 -29.06
CA VAL A 95 -10.65 -4.11 -27.80
C VAL A 95 -10.42 -5.16 -26.72
N THR A 96 -10.14 -4.71 -25.50
CA THR A 96 -9.99 -5.62 -24.34
C THR A 96 -11.32 -6.18 -23.86
N ARG A 97 -12.43 -5.47 -24.08
CA ARG A 97 -13.77 -5.88 -23.63
C ARG A 97 -14.73 -5.97 -24.81
N LYS A 98 -15.42 -7.11 -24.94
CA LYS A 98 -16.37 -7.37 -26.04
C LYS A 98 -17.46 -6.31 -26.19
N GLY A 99 -17.87 -5.68 -25.09
CA GLY A 99 -18.87 -4.62 -25.12
C GLY A 99 -18.46 -3.32 -25.83
N MET A 100 -17.22 -3.21 -26.29
CA MET A 100 -16.73 -2.07 -27.10
C MET A 100 -16.80 -2.33 -28.61
N LEU A 101 -17.10 -3.56 -29.05
CA LEU A 101 -17.18 -3.90 -30.48
C LEU A 101 -18.27 -3.08 -31.17
N ASP A 102 -19.53 -3.22 -30.76
CA ASP A 102 -20.67 -2.54 -31.42
C ASP A 102 -20.51 -1.02 -31.45
N PRO A 103 -20.15 -0.32 -30.34
CA PRO A 103 -19.94 1.13 -30.38
C PRO A 103 -18.84 1.56 -31.36
N LEU A 104 -17.73 0.81 -31.46
CA LEU A 104 -16.66 1.14 -32.40
C LEU A 104 -17.07 0.86 -33.85
N GLU A 105 -17.78 -0.24 -34.11
CA GLU A 105 -18.31 -0.54 -35.46
C GLU A 105 -19.21 0.59 -35.97
N VAL A 106 -20.07 1.13 -35.11
CA VAL A 106 -20.95 2.26 -35.45
C VAL A 106 -20.18 3.56 -35.67
N HIS A 107 -19.21 3.87 -34.81
CA HIS A 107 -18.45 5.13 -34.92
C HIS A 107 -17.37 5.13 -36.01
N LEU A 108 -16.95 3.96 -36.49
CA LEU A 108 -15.91 3.78 -37.50
C LEU A 108 -16.46 3.37 -38.87
N LEU A 109 -17.74 3.60 -39.15
CA LEU A 109 -18.34 3.38 -40.48
C LEU A 109 -17.61 4.16 -41.60
N ASP A 110 -17.06 5.33 -41.28
CA ASP A 110 -16.25 6.14 -42.20
C ASP A 110 -14.88 5.51 -42.53
N PHE A 111 -14.48 4.46 -41.80
CA PHE A 111 -13.18 3.80 -41.88
C PHE A 111 -13.29 2.30 -42.20
N PRO A 112 -13.81 1.92 -43.39
CA PRO A 112 -14.13 0.52 -43.72
C PRO A 112 -12.90 -0.41 -43.77
N ASN A 113 -11.69 0.16 -43.85
CA ASN A 113 -10.44 -0.59 -43.92
C ASN A 113 -9.84 -0.91 -42.54
N ILE A 114 -10.44 -0.42 -41.45
CA ILE A 114 -9.96 -0.68 -40.09
C ILE A 114 -10.64 -1.92 -39.55
N VAL A 115 -9.87 -2.96 -39.25
CA VAL A 115 -10.39 -4.21 -38.69
C VAL A 115 -10.57 -4.06 -37.18
N ILE A 116 -11.78 -4.28 -36.68
CA ILE A 116 -12.09 -4.27 -35.25
C ILE A 116 -12.10 -5.72 -34.75
N LYS A 117 -11.28 -6.06 -33.76
CA LYS A 117 -11.24 -7.41 -33.15
C LYS A 117 -11.38 -7.35 -31.63
N GLY A 118 -12.02 -8.35 -31.05
CA GLY A 118 -11.99 -8.58 -29.60
C GLY A 118 -10.74 -9.35 -29.20
N SER A 119 -10.15 -9.00 -28.05
CA SER A 119 -9.10 -9.82 -27.43
C SER A 119 -9.71 -10.96 -26.62
N GLU A 120 -9.14 -12.16 -26.74
CA GLU A 120 -9.38 -13.27 -25.81
C GLU A 120 -8.50 -13.18 -24.56
N LEU A 121 -7.47 -12.33 -24.60
CA LEU A 121 -6.53 -12.12 -23.50
C LEU A 121 -7.06 -11.04 -22.55
N GLN A 122 -7.10 -11.34 -21.26
CA GLN A 122 -7.41 -10.34 -20.23
C GLN A 122 -6.17 -9.54 -19.86
N LEU A 123 -5.74 -8.64 -20.75
CA LEU A 123 -4.54 -7.82 -20.53
C LEU A 123 -4.73 -6.81 -19.37
N PRO A 124 -3.71 -6.55 -18.54
CA PRO A 124 -3.86 -5.80 -17.30
C PRO A 124 -3.69 -4.28 -17.50
N PHE A 125 -4.12 -3.72 -18.63
CA PHE A 125 -3.93 -2.29 -18.93
C PHE A 125 -4.56 -1.36 -17.88
N GLN A 126 -5.64 -1.80 -17.22
CA GLN A 126 -6.23 -1.06 -16.11
C GLN A 126 -5.26 -0.78 -14.94
N ALA A 127 -4.23 -1.61 -14.77
CA ALA A 127 -3.22 -1.43 -13.71
C ALA A 127 -2.24 -0.29 -14.02
N CYS A 128 -2.20 0.18 -15.28
CA CYS A 128 -1.35 1.31 -15.67
C CYS A 128 -1.70 2.57 -14.87
N LEU A 129 -2.99 2.80 -14.56
CA LEU A 129 -3.41 3.95 -13.73
C LEU A 129 -2.94 3.89 -12.27
N LYS A 130 -2.35 2.77 -11.82
CA LYS A 130 -1.74 2.66 -10.49
C LYS A 130 -0.32 3.24 -10.44
N VAL A 131 0.25 3.62 -11.59
CA VAL A 131 1.50 4.37 -11.69
C VAL A 131 1.21 5.83 -11.35
N GLU A 132 1.98 6.41 -10.43
CA GLU A 132 1.74 7.76 -9.88
C GLU A 132 1.66 8.83 -10.97
N LYS A 133 2.56 8.78 -11.96
CA LYS A 133 2.59 9.74 -13.07
C LYS A 133 1.25 9.84 -13.80
N PHE A 134 0.58 8.72 -14.04
CA PHE A 134 -0.74 8.69 -14.70
C PHE A 134 -1.87 9.01 -13.72
N GLY A 135 -1.84 8.42 -12.52
CA GLY A 135 -2.86 8.62 -11.51
C GLY A 135 -3.01 10.09 -11.11
N ASP A 136 -1.89 10.76 -10.83
CA ASP A 136 -1.87 12.17 -10.44
C ASP A 136 -2.32 13.10 -11.56
N LEU A 137 -1.87 12.83 -12.79
CA LEU A 137 -2.25 13.61 -13.96
C LEU A 137 -3.77 13.57 -14.19
N ILE A 138 -4.36 12.38 -14.12
CA ILE A 138 -5.81 12.20 -14.31
C ILE A 138 -6.60 12.88 -13.19
N LEU A 139 -6.16 12.73 -11.94
CA LEU A 139 -6.85 13.31 -10.78
C LEU A 139 -6.79 14.84 -10.78
N LYS A 140 -5.68 15.43 -11.23
CA LYS A 140 -5.49 16.89 -11.27
C LYS A 140 -6.10 17.58 -12.49
N ALA A 141 -6.50 16.83 -13.52
CA ALA A 141 -7.06 17.41 -14.73
C ALA A 141 -8.36 18.19 -14.46
N THR A 142 -8.44 19.41 -14.97
CA THR A 142 -9.61 20.30 -14.84
C THR A 142 -10.55 20.24 -16.04
N GLU A 143 -10.10 19.66 -17.15
CA GLU A 143 -10.85 19.54 -18.41
C GLU A 143 -10.48 18.25 -19.18
N PRO A 144 -11.32 17.81 -20.13
CA PRO A 144 -10.97 16.69 -21.01
C PRO A 144 -9.78 17.04 -21.90
N GLN A 145 -8.74 16.21 -21.89
CA GLN A 145 -7.52 16.43 -22.68
C GLN A 145 -6.90 15.12 -23.15
N MET A 146 -6.21 15.14 -24.29
CA MET A 146 -5.44 14.02 -24.81
C MET A 146 -3.98 14.20 -24.42
N VAL A 147 -3.38 13.19 -23.78
CA VAL A 147 -1.96 13.22 -23.39
C VAL A 147 -1.23 12.05 -24.03
N LEU A 148 -0.10 12.37 -24.66
CA LEU A 148 0.74 11.39 -25.34
C LEU A 148 1.87 10.90 -24.42
N PHE A 149 2.07 9.59 -24.38
CA PHE A 149 3.15 8.94 -23.66
C PHE A 149 3.81 7.86 -24.53
N ASN A 150 5.01 7.42 -24.11
CA ASN A 150 5.63 6.22 -24.63
C ASN A 150 5.89 5.25 -23.46
N LEU A 151 5.10 4.17 -23.37
CA LEU A 151 5.19 3.19 -22.29
C LEU A 151 6.46 2.34 -22.29
N TYR A 152 7.23 2.38 -23.37
CA TYR A 152 8.52 1.69 -23.43
C TYR A 152 9.68 2.58 -23.04
N ASP A 153 9.45 3.87 -22.79
CA ASP A 153 10.53 4.85 -22.61
C ASP A 153 11.57 4.66 -23.73
N ASP A 154 12.80 4.28 -23.38
CA ASP A 154 13.91 4.05 -24.29
C ASP A 154 14.23 2.57 -24.58
N TRP A 155 13.41 1.62 -24.12
CA TRP A 155 13.71 0.18 -24.23
C TRP A 155 13.91 -0.29 -25.67
N LEU A 156 13.25 0.33 -26.65
CA LEU A 156 13.39 -0.05 -28.06
C LEU A 156 14.80 0.17 -28.64
N LYS A 157 15.69 0.87 -27.92
CA LYS A 157 17.10 1.00 -28.27
C LYS A 157 17.89 -0.29 -28.03
N THR A 158 17.54 -1.07 -27.00
CA THR A 158 18.28 -2.27 -26.59
C THR A 158 17.51 -3.58 -26.82
N ILE A 159 16.17 -3.55 -26.83
CA ILE A 159 15.33 -4.74 -26.99
C ILE A 159 14.27 -4.58 -28.08
N SER A 160 13.80 -5.71 -28.61
CA SER A 160 12.73 -5.73 -29.62
C SER A 160 11.38 -5.28 -29.04
N SER A 161 10.47 -4.83 -29.93
CA SER A 161 9.09 -4.47 -29.53
C SER A 161 8.33 -5.63 -28.88
N TYR A 162 8.61 -6.88 -29.29
CA TYR A 162 8.02 -8.07 -28.67
C TYR A 162 8.47 -8.21 -27.22
N THR A 163 9.76 -8.07 -26.96
CA THR A 163 10.34 -8.15 -25.62
C THR A 163 9.86 -6.99 -24.75
N ALA A 164 9.82 -5.77 -25.30
CA ALA A 164 9.34 -4.58 -24.60
C ALA A 164 7.86 -4.72 -24.19
N PHE A 165 7.02 -5.25 -25.09
CA PHE A 165 5.63 -5.56 -24.77
C PHE A 165 5.52 -6.61 -23.67
N SER A 166 6.30 -7.69 -23.76
CA SER A 166 6.31 -8.74 -22.74
C SER A 166 6.71 -8.21 -21.36
N ARG A 167 7.76 -7.38 -21.29
CA ARG A 167 8.19 -6.66 -20.08
C ARG A 167 7.07 -5.79 -19.53
N LEU A 168 6.43 -4.98 -20.38
CA LEU A 168 5.31 -4.13 -19.98
C LEU A 168 4.15 -4.94 -19.40
N ILE A 169 3.73 -6.01 -20.06
CA ILE A 169 2.63 -6.87 -19.57
C ILE A 169 3.01 -7.51 -18.23
N LEU A 170 4.26 -7.96 -18.07
CA LEU A 170 4.74 -8.53 -16.82
C LEU A 170 4.67 -7.51 -15.67
N ILE A 171 5.14 -6.28 -15.90
CA ILE A 171 5.06 -5.19 -14.92
C ILE A 171 3.61 -4.86 -14.57
N LEU A 172 2.76 -4.66 -15.58
CA LEU A 172 1.35 -4.32 -15.37
C LEU A 172 0.59 -5.44 -14.67
N ARG A 173 0.89 -6.71 -14.96
CA ARG A 173 0.30 -7.86 -14.29
C ARG A 173 0.72 -7.93 -12.83
N ALA A 174 2.00 -7.72 -12.55
CA ALA A 174 2.51 -7.66 -11.18
C ALA A 174 1.87 -6.50 -10.39
N LEU A 175 1.74 -5.30 -10.99
CA LEU A 175 1.02 -4.16 -10.42
C LEU A 175 -0.46 -4.45 -10.17
N HIS A 176 -1.08 -5.27 -11.03
CA HIS A 176 -2.46 -5.71 -10.86
C HIS A 176 -2.58 -6.62 -9.62
N VAL A 177 -1.68 -7.60 -9.49
CA VAL A 177 -1.62 -8.59 -8.40
C VAL A 177 -1.27 -7.96 -7.06
N ASN A 178 -0.11 -7.30 -6.97
CA ASN A 178 0.37 -6.66 -5.75
C ASN A 178 1.14 -5.40 -6.08
N THR A 179 0.45 -4.26 -5.98
CA THR A 179 0.98 -2.95 -6.34
C THR A 179 2.17 -2.55 -5.49
N GLU A 180 2.08 -2.71 -4.17
CA GLU A 180 3.15 -2.28 -3.25
C GLU A 180 4.44 -3.07 -3.45
N ARG A 181 4.34 -4.40 -3.50
CA ARG A 181 5.53 -5.25 -3.68
C ARG A 181 6.18 -5.05 -5.04
N THR A 182 5.38 -4.83 -6.08
CA THR A 182 5.88 -4.53 -7.43
C THR A 182 6.63 -3.20 -7.46
N LYS A 183 6.10 -2.14 -6.82
CA LYS A 183 6.78 -0.84 -6.74
C LYS A 183 8.13 -0.94 -6.03
N VAL A 184 8.22 -1.75 -4.97
CA VAL A 184 9.49 -2.04 -4.28
C VAL A 184 10.46 -2.77 -5.20
N MET A 185 10.00 -3.77 -5.95
CA MET A 185 10.85 -4.51 -6.91
C MET A 185 11.37 -3.63 -8.05
N LEU A 186 10.56 -2.67 -8.52
CA LEU A 186 10.97 -1.74 -9.58
C LEU A 186 12.03 -0.73 -9.11
N LYS A 187 12.08 -0.40 -7.81
CA LYS A 187 13.03 0.55 -7.23
C LYS A 187 13.85 -0.12 -6.11
N PRO A 188 14.81 -1.00 -6.45
CA PRO A 188 15.53 -1.80 -5.47
C PRO A 188 16.48 -0.97 -4.59
N ASP A 189 17.02 0.13 -5.12
CA ASP A 189 17.93 1.02 -4.40
C ASP A 189 17.53 2.50 -4.59
N LYS A 190 17.96 3.36 -3.67
CA LYS A 190 17.77 4.82 -3.72
C LYS A 190 18.51 5.44 -4.92
N THR A 191 19.58 4.80 -5.39
CA THR A 191 20.34 5.20 -6.57
C THR A 191 19.54 5.03 -7.86
N THR A 192 18.54 4.13 -7.87
CA THR A 192 17.67 3.92 -9.02
C THR A 192 16.72 5.11 -9.21
N ILE A 193 17.05 5.97 -10.17
CA ILE A 193 16.24 7.13 -10.53
C ILE A 193 15.29 6.79 -11.69
N THR A 194 14.14 7.47 -11.71
CA THR A 194 13.27 7.55 -12.89
C THR A 194 13.46 8.93 -13.48
N GLU A 195 13.87 9.01 -14.74
CA GLU A 195 14.03 10.31 -15.40
C GLU A 195 12.69 11.04 -15.51
N PRO A 196 12.66 12.39 -15.50
CA PRO A 196 11.40 13.15 -15.49
C PRO A 196 10.49 12.84 -16.68
N HIS A 197 11.07 12.55 -17.85
CA HIS A 197 10.34 12.20 -19.07
C HIS A 197 10.00 10.70 -19.14
N HIS A 198 10.67 9.84 -18.38
CA HIS A 198 10.40 8.40 -18.32
C HIS A 198 9.25 8.05 -17.37
N ILE A 199 8.69 6.86 -17.56
CA ILE A 199 7.65 6.26 -16.71
C ILE A 199 8.28 5.23 -15.77
N TRP A 200 9.21 4.43 -16.30
CA TRP A 200 9.86 3.36 -15.57
C TRP A 200 11.24 3.77 -15.06
N PRO A 201 11.74 3.13 -13.98
CA PRO A 201 13.09 3.38 -13.49
C PRO A 201 14.15 3.07 -14.54
N THR A 202 15.18 3.91 -14.62
CA THR A 202 16.31 3.69 -15.53
C THR A 202 17.18 2.56 -14.96
N LEU A 203 17.14 1.40 -15.61
CA LEU A 203 17.86 0.19 -15.23
C LEU A 203 18.66 -0.34 -16.43
N THR A 204 19.78 -0.99 -16.14
CA THR A 204 20.55 -1.76 -17.13
C THR A 204 19.81 -3.03 -17.55
N ASP A 205 20.20 -3.63 -18.68
CA ASP A 205 19.56 -4.87 -19.16
C ASP A 205 19.72 -6.04 -18.16
N ASP A 206 20.86 -6.15 -17.48
CA ASP A 206 21.10 -7.18 -16.45
C ASP A 206 20.22 -6.98 -15.20
N GLU A 207 19.98 -5.73 -14.80
CA GLU A 207 19.07 -5.40 -13.72
C GLU A 207 17.62 -5.70 -14.10
N TRP A 208 17.23 -5.37 -15.33
CA TRP A 208 15.90 -5.72 -15.85
C TRP A 208 15.64 -7.21 -15.82
N ILE A 209 16.61 -8.06 -16.19
CA ILE A 209 16.46 -9.52 -16.11
C ILE A 209 16.15 -9.96 -14.68
N LYS A 210 16.87 -9.42 -13.68
CA LYS A 210 16.64 -9.74 -12.26
C LYS A 210 15.24 -9.32 -11.82
N VAL A 211 14.82 -8.11 -12.18
CA VAL A 211 13.49 -7.57 -11.86
C VAL A 211 12.40 -8.41 -12.53
N GLU A 212 12.54 -8.74 -13.82
CA GLU A 212 11.57 -9.57 -14.55
C GLU A 212 11.38 -10.95 -13.90
N VAL A 213 12.45 -11.60 -13.46
CA VAL A 213 12.35 -12.86 -12.70
C VAL A 213 11.54 -12.67 -11.41
N GLN A 214 11.83 -11.62 -10.64
CA GLN A 214 11.10 -11.32 -9.41
C GLN A 214 9.61 -11.04 -9.64
N LEU A 215 9.28 -10.31 -10.71
CA LEU A 215 7.91 -9.99 -11.08
C LEU A 215 7.15 -11.25 -11.51
N LYS A 216 7.78 -12.11 -12.30
CA LYS A 216 7.22 -13.41 -12.69
C LYS A 216 6.94 -14.28 -11.46
N ASP A 217 7.90 -14.39 -10.55
CA ASP A 217 7.76 -15.21 -9.34
C ASP A 217 6.65 -14.68 -8.42
N LEU A 218 6.48 -13.36 -8.34
CA LEU A 218 5.38 -12.72 -7.61
C LEU A 218 4.01 -13.10 -8.19
N ILE A 219 3.85 -13.05 -9.51
CA ILE A 219 2.60 -13.40 -10.21
C ILE A 219 2.29 -14.89 -10.01
N LEU A 220 3.28 -15.76 -10.20
CA LEU A 220 3.10 -17.20 -10.05
C LEU A 220 2.79 -17.58 -8.60
N ALA A 221 3.44 -16.96 -7.61
CA ALA A 221 3.15 -17.22 -6.20
C ALA A 221 1.71 -16.83 -5.82
N ASP A 222 1.19 -15.71 -6.33
CA ASP A 222 -0.22 -15.33 -6.12
C ASP A 222 -1.18 -16.31 -6.80
N TYR A 223 -0.88 -16.72 -8.04
CA TYR A 223 -1.66 -17.72 -8.75
C TYR A 223 -1.71 -19.07 -8.01
N GLY A 224 -0.54 -19.56 -7.58
CA GLY A 224 -0.41 -20.82 -6.84
C GLY A 224 -1.15 -20.78 -5.51
N LYS A 225 -1.11 -19.65 -4.80
CA LYS A 225 -1.87 -19.46 -3.55
C LYS A 225 -3.38 -19.40 -3.78
N LYS A 226 -3.85 -18.71 -4.82
CA LYS A 226 -5.29 -18.60 -5.11
C LYS A 226 -5.91 -19.90 -5.58
N ASN A 227 -5.17 -20.68 -6.35
CA ASN A 227 -5.66 -21.91 -6.96
C ASN A 227 -5.19 -23.19 -6.25
N ASN A 228 -4.43 -23.06 -5.15
CA ASN A 228 -3.80 -24.16 -4.43
C ASN A 228 -2.97 -25.08 -5.36
N VAL A 229 -2.18 -24.49 -6.25
CA VAL A 229 -1.32 -25.20 -7.20
C VAL A 229 0.15 -24.96 -6.87
N ASN A 230 0.96 -26.03 -6.88
CA ASN A 230 2.40 -25.90 -6.79
C ASN A 230 2.96 -25.30 -8.08
N VAL A 231 3.50 -24.08 -8.01
CA VAL A 231 4.04 -23.34 -9.16
C VAL A 231 5.14 -24.08 -9.92
N ALA A 232 5.89 -24.97 -9.26
CA ALA A 232 6.95 -25.75 -9.89
C ALA A 232 6.43 -26.80 -10.88
N SER A 233 5.15 -27.16 -10.80
CA SER A 233 4.48 -28.11 -11.71
C SER A 233 3.97 -27.46 -13.01
N LEU A 234 4.10 -26.14 -13.15
CA LEU A 234 3.59 -25.41 -14.32
C LEU A 234 4.58 -25.53 -15.50
N THR A 235 4.02 -25.79 -16.67
CA THR A 235 4.73 -25.76 -17.96
C THR A 235 4.99 -24.32 -18.41
N GLN A 236 5.93 -24.12 -19.35
CA GLN A 236 6.21 -22.79 -19.89
C GLN A 236 5.01 -22.16 -20.63
N SER A 237 4.18 -22.98 -21.29
CA SER A 237 2.92 -22.53 -21.88
C SER A 237 1.95 -22.03 -20.83
N GLU A 238 1.75 -22.77 -19.73
CA GLU A 238 0.85 -22.36 -18.65
C GLU A 238 1.34 -21.08 -17.97
N ILE A 239 2.66 -20.96 -17.72
CA ILE A 239 3.27 -19.73 -17.17
C ILE A 239 2.97 -18.53 -18.07
N ARG A 240 3.20 -18.66 -19.38
CA ARG A 240 2.92 -17.61 -20.35
C ARG A 240 1.44 -17.22 -20.35
N ASP A 241 0.57 -18.22 -20.34
CA ASP A 241 -0.87 -18.03 -20.42
C ASP A 241 -1.43 -17.37 -19.14
N ILE A 242 -0.89 -17.69 -17.96
CA ILE A 242 -1.16 -16.98 -16.69
C ILE A 242 -0.77 -15.50 -16.79
N ILE A 243 0.42 -15.19 -17.30
CA ILE A 243 0.92 -13.82 -17.41
C ILE A 243 0.07 -13.02 -18.41
N LEU A 244 -0.34 -13.63 -19.52
CA LEU A 244 -1.21 -13.02 -20.53
C LEU A 244 -2.68 -12.95 -20.08
N GLY A 245 -3.06 -13.65 -19.02
CA GLY A 245 -4.40 -13.60 -18.44
C GLY A 245 -5.40 -14.48 -19.19
N MET A 246 -4.97 -15.63 -19.69
CA MET A 246 -5.84 -16.67 -20.22
C MET A 246 -6.38 -17.55 -19.08
N GLU A 247 -7.59 -18.09 -19.25
CA GLU A 247 -8.12 -19.11 -18.35
C GLU A 247 -7.40 -20.43 -18.59
N ILE A 248 -6.70 -20.92 -17.57
CA ILE A 248 -6.05 -22.24 -17.61
C ILE A 248 -6.79 -23.22 -16.70
N SER A 249 -6.94 -24.45 -17.16
CA SER A 249 -7.39 -25.56 -16.32
C SER A 249 -6.30 -25.88 -15.29
N ALA A 250 -6.68 -26.08 -14.03
CA ALA A 250 -5.73 -26.45 -12.99
C ALA A 250 -4.97 -27.75 -13.39
N PRO A 251 -3.65 -27.84 -13.17
CA PRO A 251 -2.89 -29.05 -13.45
C PRO A 251 -3.45 -30.25 -12.71
N SER A 252 -3.50 -31.42 -13.35
CA SER A 252 -4.04 -32.64 -12.72
C SER A 252 -3.25 -33.06 -11.48
N ALA A 253 -3.94 -33.62 -10.47
CA ALA A 253 -3.33 -34.05 -9.21
C ALA A 253 -2.15 -35.03 -9.41
N GLN A 254 -2.20 -35.85 -10.46
CA GLN A 254 -1.14 -36.79 -10.81
C GLN A 254 0.15 -36.08 -11.25
N ARG A 255 0.07 -34.95 -11.96
CA ARG A 255 1.25 -34.13 -12.32
C ARG A 255 1.86 -33.43 -11.11
N GLN A 256 1.01 -33.01 -10.17
CA GLN A 256 1.47 -32.38 -8.94
C GLN A 256 2.28 -33.36 -8.07
N GLN A 257 1.83 -34.62 -7.97
CA GLN A 257 2.54 -35.69 -7.26
C GLN A 257 3.90 -36.02 -7.89
N ILE A 258 4.00 -36.06 -9.23
CA ILE A 258 5.27 -36.33 -9.93
C ILE A 258 6.31 -35.24 -9.65
N ALA A 259 5.90 -33.97 -9.70
CA ALA A 259 6.80 -32.85 -9.41
C ALA A 259 7.27 -32.84 -7.94
N GLU A 260 6.44 -33.32 -7.02
CA GLU A 260 6.78 -33.43 -5.59
C GLU A 260 7.80 -34.56 -5.34
N ILE A 261 7.69 -35.68 -6.05
CA ILE A 261 8.65 -36.79 -6.02
C ILE A 261 10.01 -36.37 -6.61
N GLU A 262 10.01 -35.66 -7.75
CA GLU A 262 11.25 -35.14 -8.34
C GLU A 262 11.97 -34.14 -7.42
N LYS A 263 11.21 -33.30 -6.70
CA LYS A 263 11.76 -32.36 -5.72
C LYS A 263 12.43 -33.10 -4.55
N GLN A 264 11.78 -34.14 -4.00
CA GLN A 264 12.37 -34.98 -2.95
C GLN A 264 13.64 -35.69 -3.42
N THR A 265 13.68 -36.12 -4.68
CA THR A 265 14.84 -36.80 -5.28
C THR A 265 16.02 -35.84 -5.45
N LYS A 266 15.76 -34.58 -5.85
CA LYS A 266 16.78 -33.53 -5.91
C LYS A 266 17.29 -33.12 -4.52
N GLU A 267 16.42 -32.96 -3.54
CA GLU A 267 16.82 -32.60 -2.16
C GLU A 267 17.65 -33.70 -1.49
N GLN A 268 17.45 -34.98 -1.83
CA GLN A 268 18.28 -36.09 -1.33
C GLN A 268 19.72 -36.09 -1.89
N SER A 269 20.01 -35.40 -2.99
CA SER A 269 21.34 -35.39 -3.61
C SER A 269 22.28 -34.26 -3.12
N GLN A 270 21.82 -33.38 -2.22
CA GLN A 270 22.60 -32.23 -1.71
C GLN A 270 22.69 -32.16 -0.17
N LEU A 271 22.91 -33.28 0.51
CA LEU A 271 23.17 -33.29 1.96
C LEU A 271 24.64 -33.61 2.26
N THR A 272 25.45 -32.55 2.41
CA THR A 272 26.68 -32.61 3.22
C THR A 272 26.73 -31.34 4.05
N ALA A 273 26.16 -31.40 5.26
CA ALA A 273 26.10 -30.28 6.20
C ALA A 273 27.46 -30.10 6.89
N THR A 274 28.01 -28.88 6.89
CA THR A 274 29.22 -28.55 7.65
C THR A 274 28.80 -27.88 8.96
N THR A 275 29.29 -28.39 10.10
CA THR A 275 29.03 -27.81 11.42
C THR A 275 30.15 -26.85 11.78
N THR A 276 29.80 -25.64 12.24
CA THR A 276 30.77 -24.64 12.70
C THR A 276 30.47 -24.28 14.15
N ARG A 277 31.49 -24.35 15.02
CA ARG A 277 31.41 -23.94 16.44
C ARG A 277 31.96 -22.52 16.58
N THR A 278 31.20 -21.62 17.21
CA THR A 278 31.67 -20.29 17.59
C THR A 278 31.15 -19.89 18.98
N VAL A 279 31.92 -19.08 19.70
CA VAL A 279 31.65 -18.68 21.09
C VAL A 279 31.21 -17.21 21.12
N ASN A 280 30.14 -16.89 21.85
CA ASN A 280 29.69 -15.50 22.01
C ASN A 280 30.59 -14.72 23.01
N LYS A 281 30.42 -13.39 23.10
CA LYS A 281 31.20 -12.52 24.01
C LYS A 281 30.96 -12.78 25.52
N HIS A 282 30.02 -13.66 25.85
CA HIS A 282 29.70 -14.11 27.22
C HIS A 282 30.18 -15.55 27.51
N GLY A 283 30.86 -16.20 26.57
CA GLY A 283 31.46 -17.53 26.77
C GLY A 283 30.56 -18.71 26.42
N ASP A 284 29.37 -18.49 25.86
CA ASP A 284 28.47 -19.59 25.47
C ASP A 284 28.84 -20.17 24.10
N GLU A 285 28.95 -21.49 24.01
CA GLU A 285 29.19 -22.20 22.74
C GLU A 285 27.92 -22.26 21.87
N ILE A 286 28.02 -21.74 20.65
CA ILE A 286 26.98 -21.86 19.62
C ILE A 286 27.48 -22.88 18.58
N ILE A 287 26.73 -23.98 18.45
CA ILE A 287 26.93 -24.99 17.41
C ILE A 287 25.89 -24.74 16.32
N THR A 288 26.33 -24.35 15.12
CA THR A 288 25.43 -24.14 13.97
C THR A 288 25.75 -25.14 12.88
N ALA A 289 24.74 -25.93 12.48
CA ALA A 289 24.82 -26.82 11.33
C ALA A 289 24.31 -26.07 10.09
N THR A 290 25.18 -25.88 9.10
CA THR A 290 24.86 -25.11 7.88
C THR A 290 24.71 -26.07 6.72
N THR A 291 23.53 -26.08 6.08
CA THR A 291 23.18 -27.02 5.00
C THR A 291 23.33 -26.44 3.58
N SER A 292 23.80 -25.21 3.40
CA SER A 292 24.01 -24.64 2.05
C SER A 292 25.07 -23.53 2.00
N ASN A 293 25.95 -23.58 0.99
CA ASN A 293 26.98 -22.57 0.71
C ASN A 293 26.42 -21.21 0.23
N TYR A 294 25.12 -21.12 -0.08
CA TYR A 294 24.50 -19.86 -0.55
C TYR A 294 24.13 -18.91 0.60
N GLU A 295 23.88 -19.43 1.80
CA GLU A 295 23.49 -18.60 2.96
C GLU A 295 24.67 -17.85 3.58
N THR A 296 25.91 -18.21 3.25
CA THR A 296 27.12 -17.63 3.81
C THR A 296 27.44 -16.23 3.28
N GLN A 297 26.85 -15.80 2.15
CA GLN A 297 27.15 -14.49 1.53
C GLN A 297 26.10 -13.39 1.78
N THR A 298 24.93 -13.69 2.35
CA THR A 298 23.95 -12.66 2.70
C THR A 298 23.39 -12.93 4.10
N PHE A 299 24.16 -12.56 5.12
CA PHE A 299 23.64 -12.42 6.48
C PHE A 299 22.70 -11.19 6.51
N SER A 300 21.49 -11.34 5.96
CA SER A 300 20.45 -10.31 6.05
C SER A 300 19.92 -10.30 7.48
N SER A 301 20.24 -9.23 8.23
CA SER A 301 19.58 -9.01 9.52
C SER A 301 18.06 -9.01 9.29
N LYS A 302 17.29 -9.72 10.12
CA LYS A 302 15.81 -9.85 10.05
C LYS A 302 15.03 -8.52 10.22
N THR A 303 15.72 -7.39 10.04
CA THR A 303 15.31 -6.03 10.38
C THR A 303 15.73 -5.04 9.28
N GLU A 304 15.54 -5.38 8.00
CA GLU A 304 15.70 -4.37 6.93
C GLU A 304 14.66 -3.25 7.07
N TRP A 305 15.04 -2.22 7.81
CA TRP A 305 14.23 -1.02 8.01
C TRP A 305 14.17 -0.18 6.75
N ARG A 306 15.14 -0.33 5.82
CA ARG A 306 15.21 0.39 4.54
C ARG A 306 14.04 0.05 3.61
N VAL A 307 13.77 -1.24 3.39
CA VAL A 307 12.62 -1.71 2.60
C VAL A 307 11.31 -1.20 3.19
N ARG A 308 11.17 -1.22 4.52
CA ARG A 308 10.00 -0.68 5.19
C ARG A 308 9.90 0.84 5.09
N ALA A 309 11.02 1.56 5.16
CA ALA A 309 11.06 3.01 4.98
C ALA A 309 10.59 3.43 3.57
N ILE A 310 11.02 2.70 2.53
CA ILE A 310 10.53 2.89 1.17
C ILE A 310 9.05 2.57 1.09
N SER A 311 8.60 1.45 1.67
CA SER A 311 7.19 1.06 1.65
C SER A 311 6.28 2.03 2.41
N ALA A 312 6.78 2.66 3.48
CA ALA A 312 6.05 3.61 4.30
C ALA A 312 5.70 4.90 3.54
N THR A 313 6.45 5.28 2.50
CA THR A 313 6.12 6.46 1.68
C THR A 313 4.77 6.30 0.96
N ASN A 314 4.35 5.07 0.69
CA ASN A 314 3.08 4.75 0.04
C ASN A 314 1.89 4.63 1.00
N LEU A 315 2.07 4.79 2.32
CA LEU A 315 0.98 4.64 3.30
C LEU A 315 -0.20 5.60 3.04
N HIS A 316 0.08 6.78 2.49
CA HIS A 316 -0.93 7.75 2.12
C HIS A 316 -1.96 7.19 1.11
N LEU A 317 -1.56 6.25 0.23
CA LEU A 317 -2.46 5.62 -0.75
C LEU A 317 -3.57 4.79 -0.10
N ARG A 318 -3.29 4.19 1.07
CA ARG A 318 -4.26 3.39 1.82
C ARG A 318 -5.40 4.24 2.39
N THR A 319 -5.15 5.54 2.59
CA THR A 319 -6.16 6.47 3.09
C THR A 319 -7.27 6.79 2.08
N ASN A 320 -7.13 6.33 0.83
CA ASN A 320 -8.19 6.42 -0.18
C ASN A 320 -9.31 5.40 0.06
N TYR A 321 -9.01 4.29 0.72
CA TYR A 321 -9.94 3.21 1.01
C TYR A 321 -9.94 2.93 2.51
N ILE A 322 -10.86 3.58 3.22
CA ILE A 322 -10.99 3.44 4.68
C ILE A 322 -12.30 2.71 4.98
N TYR A 323 -12.18 1.58 5.67
CA TYR A 323 -13.30 0.81 6.18
C TYR A 323 -13.47 1.10 7.67
N VAL A 324 -14.71 1.22 8.12
CA VAL A 324 -15.05 1.40 9.54
C VAL A 324 -15.98 0.25 9.91
N SER A 325 -15.60 -0.53 10.93
CA SER A 325 -16.45 -1.60 11.44
C SER A 325 -17.70 -0.98 12.06
N SER A 326 -18.87 -1.34 11.52
CA SER A 326 -20.18 -0.94 12.02
C SER A 326 -21.00 -2.19 12.30
N ASP A 327 -20.80 -2.79 13.48
CA ASP A 327 -21.67 -3.86 13.98
C ASP A 327 -22.89 -3.26 14.69
N ASP A 328 -23.92 -4.08 14.93
CA ASP A 328 -25.25 -3.72 15.46
C ASP A 328 -25.17 -2.67 16.58
N ILE A 329 -25.60 -1.46 16.22
CA ILE A 329 -25.50 -0.25 17.05
C ILE A 329 -26.41 -0.43 18.26
N LYS A 330 -25.83 -0.55 19.46
CA LYS A 330 -26.59 -0.37 20.70
C LYS A 330 -26.98 1.10 20.81
N GLU A 331 -28.27 1.39 20.89
CA GLU A 331 -28.82 2.77 21.02
C GLU A 331 -28.34 3.52 22.28
N THR A 332 -27.74 2.81 23.24
CA THR A 332 -27.40 3.31 24.58
C THR A 332 -25.94 3.72 24.78
N GLY A 333 -25.12 3.79 23.72
CA GLY A 333 -23.68 4.10 23.81
C GLY A 333 -23.26 5.41 23.13
N TYR A 334 -22.08 5.93 23.52
CA TYR A 334 -21.48 7.10 22.87
C TYR A 334 -21.06 6.81 21.42
N THR A 335 -21.23 7.80 20.55
CA THR A 335 -20.72 7.76 19.18
C THR A 335 -19.48 8.63 19.03
N TYR A 336 -18.38 8.05 18.55
CA TYR A 336 -17.10 8.74 18.40
C TYR A 336 -16.91 9.25 16.98
N ILE A 337 -16.60 10.53 16.81
CA ILE A 337 -16.37 11.14 15.50
C ILE A 337 -14.89 11.46 15.35
N LEU A 338 -14.21 10.76 14.43
CA LEU A 338 -12.80 10.95 14.11
C LEU A 338 -12.64 11.81 12.83
N PRO A 339 -11.94 12.95 12.89
CA PRO A 339 -11.68 13.76 11.70
C PRO A 339 -10.77 13.05 10.71
N LYS A 340 -11.14 13.10 9.42
CA LYS A 340 -10.37 12.47 8.35
C LYS A 340 -8.96 13.05 8.22
N ASN A 341 -8.75 14.33 8.54
CA ASN A 341 -7.43 14.97 8.42
C ASN A 341 -6.41 14.38 9.40
N VAL A 342 -6.80 14.18 10.67
CA VAL A 342 -5.91 13.59 11.68
C VAL A 342 -5.71 12.11 11.42
N LEU A 343 -6.74 11.38 11.00
CA LEU A 343 -6.60 9.98 10.61
C LEU A 343 -5.61 9.80 9.44
N LYS A 344 -5.76 10.60 8.38
CA LYS A 344 -4.86 10.55 7.21
C LYS A 344 -3.41 10.79 7.61
N LYS A 345 -3.16 11.81 8.45
CA LYS A 345 -1.80 12.10 8.92
C LYS A 345 -1.29 10.98 9.84
N PHE A 346 -2.11 10.45 10.75
CA PHE A 346 -1.75 9.34 11.64
C PHE A 346 -1.34 8.09 10.84
N VAL A 347 -2.08 7.72 9.79
CA VAL A 347 -1.69 6.63 8.88
C VAL A 347 -0.39 6.94 8.16
N THR A 348 -0.21 8.16 7.67
CA THR A 348 0.98 8.56 6.88
C THR A 348 2.27 8.55 7.71
N ILE A 349 2.19 8.86 9.00
CA ILE A 349 3.38 8.86 9.88
C ILE A 349 3.73 7.48 10.44
N SER A 350 2.95 6.45 10.15
CA SER A 350 3.09 5.11 10.75
C SER A 350 4.17 4.25 10.06
N ASP A 351 4.43 3.06 10.63
CA ASP A 351 5.15 1.97 9.96
C ASP A 351 4.19 0.82 9.64
N LEU A 352 4.49 0.04 8.59
CA LEU A 352 3.70 -1.12 8.19
C LEU A 352 3.83 -2.30 9.15
N ARG A 353 4.82 -2.30 10.03
CA ARG A 353 5.10 -3.40 10.96
C ARG A 353 5.08 -2.97 12.41
N ALA A 354 5.82 -1.93 12.78
CA ALA A 354 5.86 -1.41 14.13
C ALA A 354 4.60 -0.57 14.42
N GLN A 355 3.91 -0.91 15.50
CA GLN A 355 2.73 -0.17 15.93
C GLN A 355 3.11 1.21 16.46
N ILE A 356 2.27 2.20 16.19
CA ILE A 356 2.34 3.53 16.83
C ILE A 356 1.00 3.83 17.48
N ALA A 357 0.99 4.67 18.49
CA ALA A 357 -0.19 5.08 19.23
C ALA A 357 -0.26 6.59 19.46
N GLY A 358 -1.48 7.08 19.69
CA GLY A 358 -1.74 8.45 20.12
C GLY A 358 -2.92 8.49 21.10
N TYR A 359 -2.83 9.38 22.10
CA TYR A 359 -3.93 9.62 23.02
C TYR A 359 -4.98 10.53 22.38
N LEU A 360 -6.25 10.22 22.59
CA LEU A 360 -7.39 10.91 22.01
C LEU A 360 -7.97 11.88 23.02
N TYR A 361 -8.14 13.13 22.60
CA TYR A 361 -8.82 14.17 23.38
C TYR A 361 -9.91 14.81 22.54
N GLY A 362 -11.02 15.15 23.19
CA GLY A 362 -12.17 15.69 22.50
C GLY A 362 -13.19 16.34 23.41
N VAL A 363 -14.32 16.68 22.82
CA VAL A 363 -15.46 17.30 23.51
C VAL A 363 -16.76 16.75 22.92
N SER A 364 -17.82 16.77 23.71
CA SER A 364 -19.17 16.63 23.17
C SER A 364 -19.64 17.96 22.62
N PRO A 365 -20.33 17.97 21.47
CA PRO A 365 -20.95 19.19 20.97
C PRO A 365 -22.11 19.58 21.90
N SER A 366 -22.40 20.88 21.99
CA SER A 366 -23.36 21.44 22.97
C SER A 366 -24.80 20.95 22.77
N ASP A 367 -25.13 20.52 21.55
CA ASP A 367 -26.43 20.02 21.14
C ASP A 367 -26.62 18.52 21.42
N ASN A 368 -25.55 17.73 21.52
CA ASN A 368 -25.64 16.29 21.72
C ASN A 368 -24.52 15.70 22.61
N PRO A 369 -24.79 15.44 23.91
CA PRO A 369 -23.80 14.89 24.83
C PRO A 369 -23.43 13.42 24.54
N GLN A 370 -24.24 12.69 23.76
CA GLN A 370 -23.97 11.30 23.38
C GLN A 370 -22.96 11.18 22.23
N VAL A 371 -22.59 12.30 21.62
CA VAL A 371 -21.55 12.36 20.58
C VAL A 371 -20.24 12.83 21.20
N LYS A 372 -19.14 12.18 20.82
CA LYS A 372 -17.77 12.51 21.23
C LYS A 372 -16.95 12.88 20.00
N GLU A 373 -16.66 14.17 19.83
CA GLU A 373 -15.85 14.66 18.73
C GLU A 373 -14.37 14.66 19.11
N ILE A 374 -13.59 13.84 18.44
CA ILE A 374 -12.13 13.78 18.65
C ILE A 374 -11.52 15.03 18.01
N ARG A 375 -10.99 15.93 18.84
CA ARG A 375 -10.39 17.21 18.39
C ARG A 375 -8.87 17.14 18.32
N CYS A 376 -8.24 16.31 19.16
CA CYS A 376 -6.79 16.23 19.26
C CYS A 376 -6.29 14.79 19.34
N ILE A 377 -5.21 14.50 18.62
CA ILE A 377 -4.38 13.30 18.84
C ILE A 377 -3.03 13.76 19.41
N VAL A 378 -2.73 13.31 20.62
CA VAL A 378 -1.43 13.57 21.25
C VAL A 378 -0.49 12.42 20.96
N MET A 379 0.69 12.71 20.40
CA MET A 379 1.74 11.73 20.12
C MET A 379 2.77 11.75 21.26
N PRO A 380 2.70 10.83 22.24
CA PRO A 380 3.72 10.73 23.28
C PRO A 380 5.04 10.15 22.73
N PRO A 381 6.17 10.34 23.45
CA PRO A 381 7.39 9.55 23.27
C PRO A 381 7.06 8.06 23.32
N GLN A 382 7.42 7.27 22.33
CA GLN A 382 6.99 5.87 22.26
C GLN A 382 7.90 5.01 21.40
N TRP A 383 7.84 3.69 21.60
CA TRP A 383 8.39 2.73 20.66
C TRP A 383 7.45 1.53 20.49
N GLY A 384 7.40 0.97 19.29
CA GLY A 384 6.49 -0.09 18.92
C GLY A 384 7.18 -1.38 18.49
N THR A 385 6.52 -2.49 18.78
CA THR A 385 6.78 -3.79 18.16
C THR A 385 5.68 -4.10 17.14
N HIS A 386 5.66 -5.31 16.58
CA HIS A 386 4.57 -5.75 15.72
C HIS A 386 3.30 -6.18 16.50
N GLN A 387 3.41 -6.34 17.83
CA GLN A 387 2.32 -6.82 18.69
C GLN A 387 1.80 -5.77 19.66
N THR A 388 2.66 -4.84 20.09
CA THR A 388 2.32 -3.86 21.13
C THR A 388 3.16 -2.60 21.01
N VAL A 389 2.70 -1.53 21.65
CA VAL A 389 3.34 -0.22 21.74
C VAL A 389 3.66 0.09 23.19
N HIS A 390 4.82 0.71 23.42
CA HIS A 390 5.29 1.09 24.74
C HIS A 390 5.25 2.60 24.89
N LEU A 391 4.46 3.05 25.87
CA LEU A 391 4.20 4.45 26.19
C LEU A 391 4.74 4.76 27.61
N PRO A 392 5.16 6.01 27.89
CA PRO A 392 5.46 6.48 29.23
C PRO A 392 4.21 6.45 30.10
N SER A 393 4.38 6.17 31.39
CA SER A 393 3.30 6.12 32.38
C SER A 393 2.65 7.50 32.59
N MET A 394 3.40 8.59 32.35
CA MET A 394 2.89 9.94 32.48
C MET A 394 1.94 10.30 31.33
N LEU A 395 0.68 10.58 31.66
CA LEU A 395 -0.28 11.10 30.69
C LEU A 395 0.05 12.54 30.24
N PRO A 396 -0.41 12.92 29.03
CA PRO A 396 -0.10 14.22 28.47
C PRO A 396 -0.82 15.35 29.21
N GLY A 397 -0.06 16.38 29.61
CA GLY A 397 -0.59 17.61 30.20
C GLY A 397 -0.22 18.83 29.36
N HIS A 398 -1.20 19.67 29.02
CA HIS A 398 -0.97 20.93 28.31
C HIS A 398 -2.16 21.89 28.47
N GLN A 399 -1.95 23.21 28.31
CA GLN A 399 -3.03 24.20 28.46
C GLN A 399 -4.22 23.92 27.54
N PHE A 400 -3.96 23.58 26.28
CA PHE A 400 -4.98 23.28 25.27
C PHE A 400 -5.76 21.99 25.56
N LEU A 401 -5.24 21.10 26.40
CA LEU A 401 -5.94 19.86 26.78
C LEU A 401 -6.89 20.06 27.96
N ARG A 402 -6.80 21.18 28.69
CA ARG A 402 -7.60 21.41 29.91
C ARG A 402 -9.10 21.50 29.65
N ASP A 403 -9.48 22.05 28.49
CA ASP A 403 -10.87 22.21 28.09
C ASP A 403 -11.42 20.98 27.33
N MET A 404 -10.62 19.91 27.22
CA MET A 404 -10.99 18.67 26.54
C MET A 404 -10.98 17.50 27.51
N GLU A 405 -11.86 16.52 27.28
CA GLU A 405 -11.86 15.26 28.03
C GLU A 405 -11.03 14.18 27.29
N PRO A 406 -10.34 13.29 28.03
CA PRO A 406 -9.67 12.14 27.43
C PRO A 406 -10.71 11.15 26.91
N LEU A 407 -10.56 10.73 25.66
CA LEU A 407 -11.45 9.77 24.97
C LEU A 407 -10.76 8.42 24.74
N GLY A 408 -9.57 8.20 25.30
CA GLY A 408 -8.81 6.96 25.19
C GLY A 408 -7.62 7.08 24.24
N TRP A 409 -7.39 6.08 23.39
CA TRP A 409 -6.20 6.03 22.52
C TRP A 409 -6.48 5.32 21.20
N ILE A 410 -5.71 5.69 20.18
CA ILE A 410 -5.68 5.05 18.86
C ILE A 410 -4.31 4.42 18.65
N HIS A 411 -4.24 3.24 18.02
CA HIS A 411 -2.99 2.67 17.58
C HIS A 411 -3.09 1.96 16.23
N THR A 412 -1.96 1.81 15.55
CA THR A 412 -1.89 1.02 14.32
C THR A 412 -1.62 -0.45 14.61
N GLN A 413 -2.06 -1.32 13.71
CA GLN A 413 -1.69 -2.73 13.73
C GLN A 413 -1.40 -3.25 12.31
N PRO A 414 -0.39 -4.13 12.16
CA PRO A 414 0.04 -4.62 10.85
C PRO A 414 -0.98 -5.52 10.16
N ASN A 415 -1.83 -6.19 10.95
CA ASN A 415 -2.88 -7.08 10.46
C ASN A 415 -4.21 -6.75 11.16
N GLU A 416 -5.31 -6.93 10.45
CA GLU A 416 -6.64 -6.83 11.04
C GLU A 416 -6.94 -8.06 11.90
N LEU A 417 -7.27 -7.83 13.17
CA LEU A 417 -7.66 -8.87 14.11
C LEU A 417 -9.19 -8.91 14.23
N PRO A 418 -9.81 -10.10 14.33
CA PRO A 418 -11.27 -10.20 14.53
C PRO A 418 -11.70 -9.75 15.93
N GLN A 419 -10.75 -9.66 16.86
CA GLN A 419 -10.95 -9.34 18.27
C GLN A 419 -9.91 -8.32 18.74
N LEU A 420 -10.24 -7.59 19.81
CA LEU A 420 -9.28 -6.70 20.48
C LEU A 420 -8.16 -7.54 21.08
N SER A 421 -6.90 -7.12 20.93
CA SER A 421 -5.80 -7.93 21.44
C SER A 421 -5.79 -7.96 22.98
N PRO A 422 -5.37 -9.07 23.61
CA PRO A 422 -5.21 -9.12 25.07
C PRO A 422 -4.24 -8.05 25.61
N GLN A 423 -3.24 -7.67 24.80
CA GLN A 423 -2.30 -6.61 25.13
C GLN A 423 -2.97 -5.24 25.17
N ASP A 424 -3.92 -4.95 24.27
CA ASP A 424 -4.65 -3.68 24.25
C ASP A 424 -5.57 -3.57 25.47
N ILE A 425 -6.24 -4.66 25.87
CA ILE A 425 -7.06 -4.71 27.10
C ILE A 425 -6.19 -4.44 28.33
N THR A 426 -5.06 -5.13 28.44
CA THR A 426 -4.11 -4.94 29.54
C THR A 426 -3.61 -3.50 29.60
N THR A 427 -3.25 -2.92 28.45
CA THR A 427 -2.71 -1.56 28.37
C THR A 427 -3.76 -0.53 28.74
N HIS A 428 -4.97 -0.64 28.16
CA HIS A 428 -6.06 0.29 28.44
C HIS A 428 -6.50 0.21 29.90
N ALA A 429 -6.64 -0.98 30.47
CA ALA A 429 -7.01 -1.16 31.88
C ALA A 429 -5.96 -0.60 32.85
N LYS A 430 -4.67 -0.77 32.58
CA LYS A 430 -3.59 -0.19 33.40
C LYS A 430 -3.58 1.34 33.33
N VAL A 431 -3.70 1.91 32.13
CA VAL A 431 -3.78 3.36 31.96
C VAL A 431 -4.99 3.94 32.71
N MET A 432 -6.15 3.29 32.63
CA MET A 432 -7.34 3.69 33.38
C MET A 432 -7.14 3.59 34.90
N ALA A 433 -6.53 2.50 35.38
CA ALA A 433 -6.29 2.28 36.81
C ALA A 433 -5.34 3.33 37.41
N ASP A 434 -4.32 3.74 36.65
CA ASP A 434 -3.33 4.71 37.08
C ASP A 434 -3.83 6.17 36.95
N ASN A 435 -4.90 6.41 36.20
CA ASN A 435 -5.36 7.76 35.86
C ASN A 435 -6.88 7.93 36.08
N PRO A 436 -7.30 8.45 37.25
CA PRO A 436 -8.71 8.67 37.57
C PRO A 436 -9.48 9.59 36.62
N GLY A 437 -8.78 10.38 35.79
CA GLY A 437 -9.40 11.22 34.77
C GLY A 437 -9.95 10.45 33.56
N TRP A 438 -9.63 9.17 33.41
CA TRP A 438 -10.17 8.31 32.35
C TRP A 438 -11.47 7.65 32.82
N ASP A 439 -12.58 8.06 32.21
CA ASP A 439 -13.89 7.49 32.46
C ASP A 439 -14.09 6.24 31.60
N GLY A 440 -14.27 5.07 32.23
CA GLY A 440 -14.41 3.79 31.54
C GLY A 440 -15.62 3.69 30.60
N GLU A 441 -16.62 4.55 30.75
CA GLU A 441 -17.76 4.60 29.82
C GLU A 441 -17.47 5.49 28.59
N LYS A 442 -16.48 6.40 28.68
CA LYS A 442 -16.14 7.37 27.62
C LYS A 442 -14.83 7.10 26.92
N THR A 443 -13.93 6.32 27.52
CA THR A 443 -12.62 6.03 26.93
C THR A 443 -12.66 4.79 26.04
N VAL A 444 -12.06 4.89 24.86
CA VAL A 444 -12.04 3.81 23.87
C VAL A 444 -10.63 3.44 23.43
N VAL A 445 -10.51 2.24 22.86
CA VAL A 445 -9.36 1.80 22.08
C VAL A 445 -9.75 1.78 20.62
N ILE A 446 -9.09 2.59 19.79
CA ILE A 446 -9.29 2.57 18.34
C ILE A 446 -8.12 1.82 17.69
N THR A 447 -8.42 0.71 17.03
CA THR A 447 -7.43 -0.04 16.25
C THR A 447 -7.47 0.41 14.79
N CYS A 448 -6.34 0.81 14.22
CA CYS A 448 -6.17 1.13 12.81
C CYS A 448 -5.34 0.05 12.10
N SER A 449 -6.02 -0.88 11.43
CA SER A 449 -5.40 -2.03 10.78
C SER A 449 -4.99 -1.75 9.34
N PHE A 450 -3.79 -2.17 8.94
CA PHE A 450 -3.34 -2.07 7.56
C PHE A 450 -3.71 -3.31 6.73
N THR A 451 -4.67 -3.15 5.83
CA THR A 451 -5.09 -4.16 4.85
C THR A 451 -4.52 -3.83 3.46
N PRO A 452 -4.27 -4.80 2.56
CA PRO A 452 -3.67 -4.52 1.26
C PRO A 452 -4.43 -3.43 0.47
N GLY A 453 -3.80 -2.25 0.32
CA GLY A 453 -4.38 -1.10 -0.39
C GLY A 453 -5.40 -0.26 0.40
N SER A 454 -5.67 -0.57 1.67
CA SER A 454 -6.70 0.08 2.48
C SER A 454 -6.33 0.15 3.97
N CYS A 455 -7.17 0.81 4.76
CA CYS A 455 -7.12 0.78 6.22
C CYS A 455 -8.49 0.39 6.77
N SER A 456 -8.50 -0.39 7.86
CA SER A 456 -9.73 -0.74 8.59
C SER A 456 -9.65 -0.17 10.00
N LEU A 457 -10.72 0.48 10.47
CA LEU A 457 -10.83 0.99 11.83
C LEU A 457 -11.96 0.34 12.61
N THR A 458 -11.65 0.00 13.86
CA THR A 458 -12.62 -0.50 14.83
C THR A 458 -12.38 0.20 16.17
N ALA A 459 -13.46 0.59 16.84
CA ALA A 459 -13.42 1.19 18.17
C ALA A 459 -13.99 0.22 19.20
N TYR A 460 -13.34 0.12 20.34
CA TYR A 460 -13.68 -0.79 21.43
C TYR A 460 -13.75 -0.05 22.76
N LYS A 461 -14.65 -0.48 23.63
CA LYS A 461 -14.74 -0.07 25.03
C LYS A 461 -14.53 -1.30 25.91
N LEU A 462 -13.85 -1.16 27.05
CA LEU A 462 -13.76 -2.26 28.00
C LEU A 462 -15.06 -2.42 28.79
N THR A 463 -15.43 -3.66 29.05
CA THR A 463 -16.47 -3.97 30.03
C THR A 463 -15.87 -3.96 31.44
N PRO A 464 -16.69 -3.85 32.51
CA PRO A 464 -16.17 -3.91 33.88
C PRO A 464 -15.36 -5.19 34.18
N SER A 465 -15.76 -6.33 33.61
CA SER A 465 -15.00 -7.58 33.73
C SER A 465 -13.66 -7.52 32.99
N GLY A 466 -13.62 -6.91 31.80
CA GLY A 466 -12.38 -6.71 31.05
C GLY A 466 -11.41 -5.75 31.72
N PHE A 467 -11.91 -4.71 32.38
CA PHE A 467 -11.09 -3.80 33.19
C PHE A 467 -10.42 -4.55 34.35
N GLU A 468 -11.18 -5.32 35.14
CA GLU A 468 -10.61 -6.05 36.28
C GLU A 468 -9.58 -7.09 35.83
N TRP A 469 -9.90 -7.84 34.76
CA TRP A 469 -8.97 -8.80 34.17
C TRP A 469 -7.69 -8.12 33.65
N GLY A 470 -7.83 -7.03 32.88
CA GLY A 470 -6.70 -6.33 32.26
C GLY A 470 -5.75 -5.70 33.29
N ARG A 471 -6.28 -5.18 34.39
CA ARG A 471 -5.49 -4.62 35.49
C ARG A 471 -4.65 -5.67 36.21
N GLN A 472 -5.21 -6.86 36.40
CA GLN A 472 -4.53 -7.99 37.06
C GLN A 472 -3.59 -8.76 36.13
N ASN A 473 -3.76 -8.66 34.81
CA ASN A 473 -2.99 -9.45 33.86
C ASN A 473 -1.49 -9.07 33.84
N THR A 474 -0.65 -10.08 34.07
CA THR A 474 0.81 -10.00 34.01
C THR A 474 1.40 -10.77 32.81
N ASP A 475 0.60 -11.62 32.16
CA ASP A 475 1.04 -12.42 31.03
C ASP A 475 1.05 -11.59 29.74
N LYS A 476 2.23 -11.54 29.10
CA LYS A 476 2.48 -10.82 27.85
C LYS A 476 2.39 -11.70 26.60
N GLY A 477 2.07 -12.98 26.78
CA GLY A 477 1.86 -13.93 25.68
C GLY A 477 0.62 -13.60 24.84
N ASN A 478 0.51 -14.24 23.68
CA ASN A 478 -0.60 -14.01 22.74
C ASN A 478 -1.95 -14.59 23.22
N ASN A 479 -1.92 -15.58 24.12
CA ASN A 479 -3.12 -16.23 24.66
C ASN A 479 -3.06 -16.27 26.20
N PRO A 480 -3.17 -15.13 26.88
CA PRO A 480 -3.08 -15.07 28.32
C PRO A 480 -4.29 -15.76 28.97
N LYS A 481 -4.04 -16.39 30.13
CA LYS A 481 -5.07 -17.16 30.84
C LYS A 481 -6.25 -16.25 31.24
N GLY A 482 -7.46 -16.72 30.94
CA GLY A 482 -8.70 -16.03 31.32
C GLY A 482 -9.13 -14.91 30.37
N TYR A 483 -8.43 -14.66 29.26
CA TYR A 483 -8.91 -13.75 28.22
C TYR A 483 -10.23 -14.27 27.61
N LEU A 484 -11.22 -13.38 27.52
CA LEU A 484 -12.53 -13.68 26.93
C LEU A 484 -12.98 -12.52 26.03
N PRO A 485 -13.66 -12.79 24.90
CA PRO A 485 -14.25 -11.74 24.05
C PRO A 485 -15.30 -10.86 24.75
N SER A 486 -15.85 -11.29 25.89
CA SER A 486 -16.78 -10.50 26.71
C SER A 486 -16.11 -9.38 27.51
N HIS A 487 -14.77 -9.28 27.48
CA HIS A 487 -13.99 -8.24 28.16
C HIS A 487 -14.07 -6.87 27.46
N TYR A 488 -14.58 -6.83 26.24
CA TYR A 488 -14.75 -5.59 25.49
C TYR A 488 -16.05 -5.62 24.71
N GLU A 489 -16.51 -4.45 24.32
CA GLU A 489 -17.60 -4.27 23.36
C GLU A 489 -17.17 -3.33 22.24
N LYS A 490 -17.65 -3.58 21.03
CA LYS A 490 -17.46 -2.64 19.92
C LYS A 490 -18.37 -1.43 20.12
N VAL A 491 -17.86 -0.26 19.83
CA VAL A 491 -18.60 1.00 19.92
C VAL A 491 -18.63 1.72 18.59
N GLN A 492 -19.64 2.57 18.42
CA GLN A 492 -19.87 3.25 17.16
C GLN A 492 -18.83 4.34 16.91
N MET A 493 -18.21 4.31 15.74
CA MET A 493 -17.32 5.35 15.27
C MET A 493 -17.71 5.82 13.87
N LEU A 494 -17.59 7.12 13.61
CA LEU A 494 -17.82 7.74 12.31
C LEU A 494 -16.62 8.59 11.91
N LEU A 495 -16.41 8.73 10.59
CA LEU A 495 -15.40 9.62 10.04
C LEU A 495 -16.06 10.91 9.55
N SER A 496 -15.48 12.06 9.88
CA SER A 496 -16.01 13.36 9.49
C SER A 496 -14.97 14.21 8.76
N ASP A 497 -15.43 14.96 7.76
CA ASP A 497 -14.73 16.06 7.09
C ASP A 497 -15.31 17.44 7.46
N ARG A 498 -16.29 17.49 8.36
CA ARG A 498 -16.95 18.75 8.76
C ARG A 498 -16.09 19.63 9.66
N PHE A 499 -15.15 19.04 10.38
CA PHE A 499 -14.21 19.76 11.24
C PHE A 499 -12.82 19.13 11.13
N LEU A 500 -11.83 19.91 11.54
CA LEU A 500 -10.43 19.51 11.56
C LEU A 500 -10.00 19.23 12.99
N GLY A 501 -9.31 18.10 13.18
CA GLY A 501 -8.53 17.87 14.40
C GLY A 501 -7.11 18.39 14.25
N PHE A 502 -6.38 18.43 15.36
CA PHE A 502 -4.96 18.82 15.40
C PHE A 502 -4.11 17.80 16.16
N PHE A 503 -2.79 17.92 16.04
CA PHE A 503 -1.84 17.09 16.79
C PHE A 503 -1.10 17.88 17.84
N MET A 504 -0.70 17.17 18.89
CA MET A 504 0.31 17.61 19.83
C MET A 504 1.46 16.62 19.84
N VAL A 505 2.68 17.14 19.90
CA VAL A 505 3.92 16.35 19.84
C VAL A 505 4.85 16.78 20.97
N PRO A 506 5.87 15.99 21.33
CA PRO A 506 6.84 16.37 22.35
C PRO A 506 7.54 17.67 21.97
N SER A 507 7.66 18.61 22.91
CA SER A 507 8.31 19.91 22.67
C SER A 507 9.81 19.74 22.41
N GLN A 508 10.42 18.78 23.10
CA GLN A 508 11.82 18.40 22.98
C GLN A 508 11.94 16.96 22.51
N GLY A 509 12.82 16.74 21.54
CA GLY A 509 13.13 15.42 21.02
C GLY A 509 12.10 14.89 20.02
N SER A 510 11.94 13.57 20.05
CA SER A 510 11.20 12.79 19.07
C SER A 510 9.95 12.19 19.71
N TRP A 511 8.87 11.97 18.95
CA TRP A 511 7.80 11.07 19.43
C TRP A 511 8.18 9.60 19.20
N ASN A 512 8.98 9.28 18.17
CA ASN A 512 9.37 7.91 17.83
C ASN A 512 10.76 7.55 18.37
N TYR A 513 10.85 6.52 19.22
CA TYR A 513 12.07 6.00 19.82
C TYR A 513 12.45 4.60 19.29
N ASN A 514 11.83 4.10 18.21
CA ASN A 514 12.18 2.78 17.65
C ASN A 514 13.66 2.63 17.25
N PHE A 515 14.32 3.71 16.83
CA PHE A 515 15.77 3.74 16.52
C PHE A 515 16.62 4.31 17.66
N MET A 516 16.00 4.67 18.77
CA MET A 516 16.61 5.28 19.95
C MET A 516 16.11 4.63 21.24
N GLY A 517 15.85 3.32 21.22
CA GLY A 517 15.14 2.62 22.31
C GLY A 517 15.80 2.78 23.68
N VAL A 518 17.13 2.88 23.72
CA VAL A 518 17.92 3.12 24.95
C VAL A 518 17.61 4.47 25.61
N ARG A 519 17.10 5.44 24.84
CA ARG A 519 16.72 6.78 25.35
C ARG A 519 15.26 6.85 25.81
N HIS A 520 14.48 5.78 25.63
CA HIS A 520 13.10 5.72 26.12
C HIS A 520 13.10 5.09 27.52
N ASP A 521 12.42 5.75 28.46
CA ASP A 521 12.22 5.24 29.82
C ASP A 521 10.71 5.29 30.14
N PRO A 522 10.10 4.23 30.70
CA PRO A 522 8.68 4.24 31.05
C PRO A 522 8.26 5.37 32.01
N ASN A 523 9.17 5.87 32.84
CA ASN A 523 8.92 6.95 33.80
C ASN A 523 9.43 8.32 33.30
N MET A 524 9.80 8.43 32.02
CA MET A 524 10.25 9.68 31.45
C MET A 524 9.16 10.76 31.49
N LYS A 525 9.56 11.99 31.77
CA LYS A 525 8.70 13.17 31.66
C LYS A 525 8.86 13.80 30.29
N TYR A 526 7.77 14.34 29.77
CA TYR A 526 7.77 15.05 28.50
C TYR A 526 6.80 16.23 28.55
N GLU A 527 7.14 17.28 27.82
CA GLU A 527 6.29 18.43 27.59
C GLU A 527 5.76 18.39 26.16
N LEU A 528 4.65 19.08 25.92
CA LEU A 528 3.97 19.07 24.63
C LEU A 528 3.99 20.43 23.97
N THR A 529 3.97 20.43 22.65
CA THR A 529 3.73 21.61 21.82
C THR A 529 2.73 21.28 20.71
N LEU A 530 2.09 22.31 20.15
CA LEU A 530 1.28 22.18 18.94
C LEU A 530 2.21 21.92 17.76
N GLY A 531 2.00 20.80 17.07
CA GLY A 531 2.85 20.44 15.95
C GLY A 531 2.36 19.20 15.23
N ASN A 532 2.67 19.12 13.95
CA ASN A 532 2.38 17.93 13.17
C ASN A 532 3.48 16.88 13.42
N PRO A 533 3.12 15.62 13.72
CA PRO A 533 4.08 14.55 13.88
C PRO A 533 4.85 14.32 12.57
N LYS A 534 6.15 14.10 12.73
CA LYS A 534 7.05 13.69 11.66
C LYS A 534 6.83 12.22 11.32
N GLU A 535 7.16 11.81 10.10
CA GLU A 535 6.99 10.45 9.61
C GLU A 535 7.87 9.46 10.39
N PHE A 536 7.47 8.20 10.55
CA PHE A 536 8.19 7.18 11.33
C PHE A 536 9.70 7.12 11.05
N TYR A 537 10.08 7.32 9.78
CA TYR A 537 11.46 7.23 9.30
C TYR A 537 12.12 8.61 9.11
N HIS A 538 11.58 9.68 9.67
CA HIS A 538 12.18 11.02 9.60
C HIS A 538 13.57 11.04 10.27
N GLU A 539 14.46 11.91 9.79
CA GLU A 539 15.87 11.95 10.22
C GLU A 539 16.05 12.17 11.73
N VAL A 540 15.21 13.04 12.31
CA VAL A 540 15.13 13.32 13.75
C VAL A 540 14.88 12.08 14.62
N HIS A 541 14.25 11.03 14.06
CA HIS A 541 13.97 9.79 14.79
C HIS A 541 15.15 8.80 14.76
N ARG A 542 16.15 9.03 13.90
CA ARG A 542 17.24 8.09 13.62
C ARG A 542 18.63 8.76 13.53
N PRO A 543 19.01 9.64 14.47
CA PRO A 543 20.24 10.43 14.38
C PRO A 543 21.50 9.58 14.25
N ALA A 544 21.55 8.41 14.91
CA ALA A 544 22.69 7.49 14.83
C ALA A 544 23.02 7.05 13.39
N HIS A 545 22.01 6.91 12.52
CA HIS A 545 22.25 6.54 11.12
C HIS A 545 23.02 7.62 10.36
N PHE A 546 22.85 8.89 10.71
CA PHE A 546 23.51 10.02 10.05
C PHE A 546 24.88 10.31 10.67
N LEU A 547 25.00 10.20 11.99
CA LEU A 547 26.28 10.37 12.69
C LEU A 547 27.34 9.31 12.30
N ASN A 548 26.90 8.11 11.92
CA ASN A 548 27.82 7.09 11.40
C ASN A 548 28.45 7.48 10.05
N PHE A 549 27.81 8.35 9.25
CA PHE A 549 28.40 8.83 8.00
C PHE A 549 29.45 9.92 8.26
N SER A 550 29.25 10.81 9.23
CA SER A 550 30.24 11.84 9.58
C SER A 550 31.55 11.22 10.11
N SER A 551 31.49 10.11 10.84
CA SER A 551 32.69 9.40 11.28
C SER A 551 33.48 8.72 10.15
N ILE A 552 32.84 8.46 9.01
CA ILE A 552 33.51 7.87 7.83
C ILE A 552 34.30 8.96 7.08
N GLU A 553 33.82 10.21 7.06
CA GLU A 553 34.55 11.34 6.49
C GLU A 553 35.80 11.70 7.32
N GLU A 554 35.76 11.58 8.64
CA GLU A 554 36.93 11.81 9.52
C GLU A 554 38.04 10.75 9.34
N GLY A 555 37.71 9.54 8.86
CA GLY A 555 38.67 8.49 8.52
C GLY A 555 39.25 8.59 7.10
N GLY A 556 38.75 9.52 6.29
CA GLY A 556 39.10 9.71 4.88
C GLY A 556 40.21 10.73 4.65
N GLN A 557 41.29 10.72 5.44
CA GLN A 557 42.52 11.36 4.98
C GLN A 557 43.13 10.48 3.88
N ASN A 558 43.10 11.02 2.65
CA ASN A 558 43.64 10.51 1.38
C ASN A 558 42.66 9.72 0.50
N LEU A 559 42.00 10.43 -0.43
CA LEU A 559 41.85 10.04 -1.84
C LEU A 559 41.15 11.17 -2.61
N GLY A 560 41.94 12.03 -3.26
CA GLY A 560 41.46 13.06 -4.19
C GLY A 560 42.01 14.47 -3.94
N ALA A 561 43.31 14.61 -3.73
CA ALA A 561 44.00 15.90 -3.89
C ALA A 561 44.06 16.21 -5.39
N ASP A 562 42.93 16.68 -5.92
CA ASP A 562 42.71 17.48 -7.15
C ASP A 562 41.24 17.32 -7.54
N ARG A 563 40.38 18.14 -6.93
CA ARG A 563 39.07 18.47 -7.50
C ARG A 563 39.07 19.96 -7.78
N GLU A 564 39.48 20.33 -8.98
CA GLU A 564 39.20 21.65 -9.51
C GLU A 564 37.69 21.73 -9.78
N ASP A 565 36.98 22.51 -8.96
CA ASP A 565 35.59 22.90 -9.21
C ASP A 565 35.59 24.25 -9.93
N PHE A 566 35.59 24.23 -11.26
CA PHE A 566 35.52 25.44 -12.09
C PHE A 566 34.08 25.96 -12.29
N PHE A 567 33.08 25.43 -11.57
CA PHE A 567 31.68 25.84 -11.72
C PHE A 567 30.99 26.12 -10.37
N ALA A 568 31.70 26.79 -9.46
CA ALA A 568 31.09 27.47 -8.32
C ALA A 568 30.79 28.95 -8.63
#